data_AF-T2GK82-F1
#
_entry.id   AF-T2GK82-F1
#
_cell.length_a   1.000
_cell.length_b   1.000
_cell.length_c   1.000
_cell.angle_alpha   90.00
_cell.angle_beta   90.00
_cell.angle_gamma   90.00
#
_symmetry.space_group_name_H-M   'P 1'
#
loop_
_entity.id
_entity.type
_entity.pdbx_description
1 polymer ?
#
loop_
_entity_poly.entity_id
_entity_poly.type
_entity_poly.pdbx_seq_one_letter_code
_entity_poly.pdbx_strand_id
1 'polypeptide(L)' 'MKDLPEEFKPFVDYKAGLEKKELSDDDEVAILSIQGTQSNHVLILSSYSNVEEIRKELEEAGAKINHTTLKILEGHL' A
#
# COMPACT_ATOMS: atom_id res chain seq x y z
N MET A 1 7.37 -9.52 2.02
CA MET A 1 8.48 -8.69 2.58
C MET A 1 9.83 -8.74 1.85
N LYS A 2 10.17 -9.78 1.06
CA LYS A 2 11.51 -9.94 0.46
C LYS A 2 11.99 -8.84 -0.50
N ASP A 3 11.05 -8.14 -1.15
CA ASP A 3 11.34 -7.09 -2.13
C ASP A 3 11.06 -5.67 -1.60
N LEU A 4 10.71 -5.55 -0.31
CA LEU A 4 10.50 -4.25 0.33
C LEU A 4 11.85 -3.64 0.71
N PRO A 5 12.20 -2.45 0.21
CA PRO A 5 13.44 -1.78 0.63
C PRO A 5 13.41 -1.52 2.13
N GLU A 6 14.54 -1.70 2.82
CA GLU A 6 14.60 -1.63 4.29
C GLU A 6 14.18 -0.27 4.86
N GLU A 7 14.29 0.80 4.06
CA GLU A 7 13.81 2.14 4.40
C GLU A 7 12.29 2.20 4.61
N PHE A 8 11.52 1.32 3.97
CA PHE A 8 10.06 1.27 4.08
C PHE A 8 9.56 0.28 5.14
N LYS A 9 10.38 -0.66 5.60
CA LYS A 9 10.04 -1.58 6.71
C LYS A 9 9.46 -0.85 7.93
N PRO A 10 10.11 0.21 8.49
CA PRO A 10 9.55 0.88 9.67
C PRO A 10 8.21 1.58 9.40
N PHE A 11 7.93 2.00 8.17
CA PHE A 11 6.63 2.58 7.81
C PHE A 11 5.54 1.50 7.72
N VAL A 12 5.88 0.35 7.18
CA VAL A 12 4.99 -0.82 7.10
C VAL A 12 4.69 -1.34 8.51
N ASP A 13 5.70 -1.54 9.35
CA ASP A 13 5.54 -1.96 10.75
C ASP A 13 4.70 -0.96 11.55
N TYR A 14 4.93 0.35 11.34
CA TYR A 14 4.14 1.38 11.99
C TYR A 14 2.66 1.34 11.58
N LYS A 15 2.37 1.21 10.27
CA LYS A 15 1.00 1.12 9.77
C LYS A 15 0.31 -0.15 10.28
N ALA A 16 0.99 -1.29 10.23
CA ALA A 16 0.45 -2.55 10.75
C ALA A 16 0.21 -2.52 12.26
N GLY A 17 1.11 -1.91 13.03
CA GLY A 17 0.93 -1.71 14.47
C GLY A 17 -0.27 -0.81 14.79
N LEU A 18 -0.52 0.23 13.99
CA LEU A 18 -1.70 1.08 14.10
C LEU A 18 -3.00 0.31 13.82
N GLU A 19 -2.97 -0.56 12.81
CA GLU A 19 -4.09 -1.42 12.41
C GLU A 19 -4.20 -2.72 13.21
N LYS A 20 -3.30 -2.93 14.21
CA LYS A 20 -3.18 -4.16 15.01
C LYS A 20 -3.09 -5.43 14.16
N LYS A 21 -2.39 -5.36 13.05
CA LYS A 21 -2.14 -6.48 12.17
C LYS A 21 -0.74 -7.04 12.37
N GLU A 22 -0.65 -8.37 12.35
CA GLU A 22 0.63 -9.07 12.25
C GLU A 22 1.05 -9.11 10.78
N LEU A 23 2.19 -8.48 10.48
CA LEU A 23 2.81 -8.61 9.17
C LEU A 23 3.51 -9.97 9.10
N SER A 24 3.19 -10.73 8.06
CA SER A 24 3.87 -11.96 7.69
C SER A 24 4.90 -11.69 6.60
N ASP A 25 5.93 -12.53 6.50
CA ASP A 25 6.94 -12.44 5.43
C ASP A 25 6.33 -12.58 4.02
N ASP A 26 5.20 -13.27 3.92
CA ASP A 26 4.40 -13.44 2.69
C ASP A 26 3.50 -12.23 2.37
N ASP A 27 3.42 -11.21 3.23
CA ASP A 27 2.61 -10.04 2.94
C ASP A 27 3.18 -9.24 1.77
N GLU A 28 2.29 -8.96 0.81
CA GLU A 28 2.55 -8.08 -0.32
C GLU A 28 2.29 -6.63 0.08
N VAL A 29 3.26 -5.76 -0.20
CA VAL A 29 3.20 -4.34 0.11
C VAL A 29 3.38 -3.57 -1.18
N ALA A 30 2.49 -2.63 -1.45
CA ALA A 30 2.60 -1.70 -2.56
C ALA A 30 3.03 -0.33 -2.05
N ILE A 31 4.07 0.23 -2.67
CA ILE A 31 4.50 1.61 -2.43
C ILE A 31 4.04 2.46 -3.62
N LEU A 32 3.22 3.46 -3.34
CA LEU A 32 2.68 4.38 -4.33
C LEU A 32 3.32 5.75 -4.16
N SER A 33 4.04 6.22 -5.18
CA SER A 33 4.49 7.62 -5.19
C SER A 33 3.36 8.53 -5.62
N ILE A 34 3.04 9.54 -4.81
CA ILE A 34 2.00 10.51 -5.11
C ILE A 34 2.58 11.51 -6.13
N GLN A 35 2.08 11.45 -7.37
CA GLN A 35 2.53 12.34 -8.43
C GLN A 35 2.21 13.80 -8.08
N GLY A 36 3.25 14.65 -8.06
CA GLY A 36 3.14 16.06 -7.69
C GLY A 36 3.63 16.37 -6.28
N THR A 37 3.95 15.36 -5.46
CA THR A 37 4.67 15.51 -4.20
C THR A 37 5.90 14.60 -4.19
N GLN A 38 6.75 14.73 -3.17
CA GLN A 38 7.81 13.77 -2.88
C GLN A 38 7.37 12.73 -1.84
N SER A 39 6.06 12.56 -1.67
CA SER A 39 5.49 11.67 -0.65
C SER A 39 5.19 10.31 -1.27
N ASN A 40 5.60 9.26 -0.56
CA ASN A 40 5.25 7.88 -0.86
C ASN A 40 4.16 7.43 0.10
N HIS A 41 3.17 6.73 -0.43
CA HIS A 41 2.09 6.13 0.33
C HIS A 41 2.27 4.62 0.34
N VAL A 42 2.25 4.04 1.53
CA VAL A 42 2.49 2.61 1.74
C VAL A 42 1.16 1.90 1.96
N LEU A 43 0.90 0.87 1.17
CA LEU A 43 -0.30 0.03 1.23
C LEU A 43 0.10 -1.41 1.52
N ILE A 44 -0.53 -2.01 2.52
CA ILE A 44 -0.36 -3.42 2.85
C ILE A 44 -1.48 -4.17 2.12
N LEU A 45 -1.18 -4.86 1.02
CA LEU A 45 -2.20 -5.47 0.15
C LEU A 45 -3.02 -6.52 0.88
N SER A 46 -2.40 -7.26 1.80
CA SER A 46 -3.08 -8.22 2.67
C SER A 46 -4.15 -7.62 3.58
N SER A 47 -4.20 -6.28 3.74
CA SER A 47 -5.27 -5.55 4.46
C SER A 47 -6.49 -5.25 3.64
N TYR A 48 -6.41 -5.38 2.32
CA TYR A 48 -7.53 -5.10 1.45
C TYR A 48 -8.07 -6.40 0.90
N SER A 49 -9.39 -6.51 0.82
CA SER A 49 -10.03 -7.63 0.13
C SER A 49 -10.35 -7.26 -1.32
N ASN A 50 -10.34 -5.97 -1.65
CA ASN A 50 -10.63 -5.47 -2.98
C ASN A 50 -9.87 -4.17 -3.29
N VAL A 51 -9.54 -3.96 -4.56
CA VAL A 51 -8.84 -2.77 -5.04
C VAL A 51 -9.68 -1.49 -4.92
N GLU A 52 -11.01 -1.61 -4.85
CA GLU A 52 -11.92 -0.49 -4.57
C GLU A 52 -11.68 0.13 -3.18
N GLU A 53 -11.31 -0.66 -2.16
CA GLU A 53 -10.99 -0.15 -0.83
C GLU A 53 -9.71 0.70 -0.86
N ILE A 54 -8.69 0.20 -1.56
CA ILE A 54 -7.44 0.91 -1.80
C ILE A 54 -7.71 2.23 -2.52
N ARG A 55 -8.53 2.20 -3.57
CA ARG A 55 -8.89 3.39 -4.35
C ARG A 55 -9.54 4.45 -3.46
N LYS A 56 -10.45 4.03 -2.59
CA LYS A 56 -11.18 4.93 -1.69
C LYS A 56 -10.25 5.54 -0.65
N GLU A 57 -9.38 4.77 -0.02
CA GLU A 57 -8.37 5.26 0.93
C GLU A 57 -7.44 6.30 0.28
N LEU A 58 -6.97 6.02 -0.94
CA LEU A 58 -6.11 6.93 -1.67
C LEU A 58 -6.84 8.22 -2.05
N GLU A 59 -8.11 8.12 -2.48
CA GLU A 59 -8.94 9.28 -2.79
C GLU A 59 -9.18 10.15 -1.54
N GLU A 60 -9.43 9.53 -0.37
CA GLU A 60 -9.54 10.21 0.91
C GLU A 60 -8.22 10.86 1.35
N ALA A 61 -7.08 10.23 1.05
CA ALA A 61 -5.74 10.79 1.28
C ALA A 61 -5.34 11.87 0.26
N GLY A 62 -6.19 12.18 -0.72
CA GLY A 62 -5.89 13.13 -1.80
C GLY A 62 -4.87 12.62 -2.83
N ALA A 63 -4.59 11.32 -2.82
CA ALA A 63 -3.72 10.64 -3.76
C ALA A 63 -4.54 10.13 -4.96
N LYS A 64 -4.17 10.54 -6.17
CA LYS A 64 -4.77 9.98 -7.38
C LYS A 64 -4.03 8.71 -7.78
N ILE A 65 -4.75 7.60 -7.79
CA ILE A 65 -4.27 6.34 -8.37
C ILE A 65 -4.65 6.25 -9.85
N ASN A 66 -3.70 5.85 -10.69
CA ASN A 66 -3.96 5.61 -12.11
C ASN A 66 -4.60 4.24 -12.33
N HIS A 67 -5.46 4.14 -13.35
CA HIS A 67 -6.13 2.90 -13.74
C HIS A 67 -5.15 1.75 -14.00
N THR A 68 -3.96 2.05 -14.54
CA THR A 68 -2.90 1.05 -14.76
C THR A 68 -2.38 0.48 -13.44
N THR A 69 -2.14 1.33 -12.44
CA THR A 69 -1.72 0.92 -11.11
C THR A 69 -2.79 0.09 -10.42
N LEU A 70 -4.05 0.49 -10.58
CA LEU A 70 -5.22 -0.23 -10.08
C LEU A 70 -5.31 -1.65 -10.65
N LYS A 71 -5.11 -1.81 -11.96
CA LYS A 71 -5.06 -3.13 -12.61
C LYS A 71 -3.90 -3.99 -12.14
N ILE A 72 -2.74 -3.39 -11.85
CA ILE A 72 -1.59 -4.13 -11.29
C ILE A 72 -1.96 -4.63 -9.90
N LEU A 73 -2.55 -3.78 -9.06
CA LEU A 73 -3.00 -4.15 -7.71
C LEU A 73 -4.08 -5.23 -7.75
N GLU A 74 -5.03 -5.15 -8.68
CA GLU A 74 -6.08 -6.17 -8.88
C GLU A 74 -5.50 -7.54 -9.27
N GLY A 75 -4.35 -7.58 -9.95
CA GLY A 75 -3.65 -8.83 -10.27
C GLY A 75 -2.89 -9.45 -9.09
N HIS A 76 -2.72 -8.69 -8.01
CA HIS A 76 -2.02 -9.07 -6.77
C HIS A 76 -2.96 -9.18 -5.56
N LEU A 77 -4.28 -9.07 -5.77
CA LEU A 77 -5.33 -9.14 -4.73
C LEU A 77 -6.10 -10.46 -4.80
#